data_AF-A0A930J1F8-F1
#
_entry.id   AF-A0A930J1F8-F1
#
_cell.length_a   1.000
_cell.length_b   1.000
_cell.length_c   1.000
_cell.angle_alpha   90.00
_cell.angle_beta   90.00
_cell.angle_gamma   90.00
#
_symmetry.space_group_name_H-M   'P 1'
#
loop_
_entity.id
_entity.type
_entity.pdbx_description
1 polymer ?
#
loop_
_entity_poly.entity_id
_entity_poly.type
_entity_poly.pdbx_seq_one_letter_code
_entity_poly.pdbx_strand_id
1 'polypeptide(L)'
;MSKASKLVSDAILGNDYAIVYVNNQAYAIQPPTIKRLAGAISCISDINLSEGSSVKEMLLSTKDSEAYAKALSWLMAGDLSKTKELCNGTLEEVVDALAAGFDLIGIAPFLKAVSLTKNASLLAATPK
;
A
#
# COMPACT_ATOMS: atom_id res chain seq x y z
N MET A 1 -20.07 10.60 -15.28
CA MET A 1 -19.09 9.54 -14.88
C MET A 1 -18.35 10.04 -13.66
N SER A 2 -18.55 9.41 -12.49
CA SER A 2 -18.14 9.95 -11.20
C SER A 2 -16.61 9.95 -11.05
N LYS A 3 -16.03 11.02 -10.47
CA LYS A 3 -14.60 11.10 -10.13
C LYS A 3 -14.12 9.87 -9.33
N ALA A 4 -15.01 9.28 -8.53
CA ALA A 4 -14.76 8.06 -7.78
C ALA A 4 -14.53 6.83 -8.67
N SER A 5 -15.30 6.65 -9.74
CA SER A 5 -15.07 5.55 -10.69
C SER A 5 -13.72 5.70 -11.38
N LYS A 6 -13.31 6.92 -11.72
CA LYS A 6 -11.99 7.19 -12.30
C LYS A 6 -10.85 6.89 -11.31
N LEU A 7 -10.99 7.32 -10.05
CA LEU A 7 -10.05 7.03 -8.97
C LEU A 7 -9.85 5.52 -8.76
N VAL A 8 -10.94 4.76 -8.72
CA VAL A 8 -10.89 3.30 -8.59
C VAL A 8 -10.24 2.65 -9.81
N SER A 9 -10.57 3.13 -11.01
CA SER A 9 -9.97 2.64 -12.26
C SER A 9 -8.47 2.90 -12.29
N ASP A 10 -8.05 4.12 -11.93
CA ASP A 10 -6.64 4.54 -11.94
C ASP A 10 -5.82 3.76 -10.90
N ALA A 11 -6.40 3.45 -9.73
CA ALA A 11 -5.76 2.60 -8.72
C ALA A 11 -5.57 1.14 -9.20
N ILE A 12 -6.54 0.55 -9.92
CA ILE A 12 -6.43 -0.82 -10.46
C ILE A 12 -5.48 -0.87 -11.66
N LEU A 13 -5.53 0.15 -12.53
CA LEU A 13 -4.70 0.22 -13.74
C LEU A 13 -3.24 0.60 -13.45
N GLY A 14 -2.92 1.01 -12.22
CA GLY A 14 -1.57 1.43 -11.82
C GLY A 14 -1.22 2.85 -12.25
N ASN A 15 -2.24 3.67 -12.57
CA ASN A 15 -2.09 5.09 -12.89
C ASN A 15 -1.95 5.96 -11.62
N ASP A 16 -2.26 5.40 -10.45
CA ASP A 16 -2.04 6.05 -9.16
C ASP A 16 -0.65 5.70 -8.61
N TYR A 17 -0.03 6.61 -7.86
CA TYR A 17 1.27 6.37 -7.23
C TYR A 17 1.46 7.23 -5.98
N ALA A 18 2.13 6.69 -4.97
CA ALA A 18 2.62 7.43 -3.82
C ALA A 18 4.13 7.62 -3.94
N ILE A 19 4.62 8.83 -3.68
CA ILE A 19 6.06 9.08 -3.57
C ILE A 19 6.44 8.91 -2.10
N VAL A 20 7.42 8.05 -1.85
CA VAL A 20 8.02 7.91 -0.52
C VAL A 20 9.52 8.18 -0.59
N TYR A 21 10.08 8.65 0.52
CA TYR A 21 11.49 8.99 0.62
C TYR A 21 12.17 7.96 1.51
N VAL A 22 13.18 7.28 0.97
CA VAL A 22 14.03 6.35 1.73
C VAL A 22 15.47 6.66 1.38
N ASN A 23 16.33 6.85 2.37
CA ASN A 23 17.76 7.13 2.18
C ASN A 23 18.01 8.32 1.24
N ASN A 24 17.28 9.43 1.46
CA ASN A 24 17.38 10.66 0.67
C ASN A 24 17.07 10.49 -0.84
N GLN A 25 16.48 9.37 -1.25
CA GLN A 25 16.01 9.11 -2.61
C GLN A 25 14.49 9.03 -2.67
N ALA A 26 13.91 9.62 -3.71
CA ALA A 26 12.47 9.61 -3.96
C ALA A 26 12.09 8.36 -4.76
N TYR A 27 11.11 7.64 -4.24
CA TYR A 27 10.69 6.33 -4.71
C TYR A 27 9.18 6.35 -4.98
N ALA A 28 8.80 6.15 -6.25
CA ALA A 28 7.39 6.04 -6.61
C ALA A 28 6.89 4.60 -6.38
N ILE A 29 5.94 4.45 -5.47
CA ILE A 29 5.23 3.21 -5.19
C ILE A 29 3.91 3.24 -5.94
N GLN A 30 3.71 2.28 -6.83
CA GLN A 30 2.43 2.06 -7.48
C GLN A 30 1.60 1.04 -6.68
N PRO A 31 0.26 1.05 -6.81
CA PRO A 31 -0.61 0.01 -6.28
C PRO A 31 -0.05 -1.39 -6.62
N PRO A 32 0.38 -2.17 -5.61
CA PRO A 32 1.07 -3.43 -5.88
C PRO A 32 0.08 -4.48 -6.39
N THR A 33 0.51 -5.27 -7.38
CA THR A 33 -0.25 -6.44 -7.84
C THR A 33 -0.23 -7.54 -6.78
N ILE A 34 -1.20 -8.46 -6.86
CA ILE A 34 -1.31 -9.62 -5.94
C ILE A 34 0.03 -10.39 -5.83
N LYS A 35 0.78 -10.51 -6.94
CA LYS A 35 2.11 -11.14 -6.94
C LYS A 35 3.12 -10.40 -6.06
N ARG A 36 3.19 -9.07 -6.20
CA ARG A 36 4.11 -8.22 -5.41
C ARG A 36 3.74 -8.24 -3.93
N LEU A 37 2.44 -8.23 -3.63
CA LEU A 37 1.92 -8.38 -2.28
C LEU A 37 2.29 -9.71 -1.65
N ALA A 38 2.08 -10.82 -2.36
CA ALA A 38 2.45 -12.14 -1.87
C ALA A 38 3.95 -12.25 -1.59
N GLY A 39 4.80 -11.66 -2.46
CA GLY A 39 6.24 -11.59 -2.25
C GLY A 39 6.62 -10.78 -1.01
N ALA A 40 6.01 -9.61 -0.82
CA ALA A 40 6.23 -8.79 0.37
C ALA A 40 5.78 -9.51 1.66
N ILE A 41 4.60 -10.13 1.66
CA ILE A 41 4.07 -10.88 2.80
C ILE A 41 4.95 -12.09 3.11
N SER A 42 5.46 -12.80 2.10
CA SER A 42 6.38 -13.94 2.33
C SER A 42 7.71 -13.52 2.99
N CYS A 43 8.13 -12.26 2.82
CA CYS A 43 9.32 -11.74 3.49
C CYS A 43 9.05 -11.36 4.95
N ILE A 44 7.78 -11.11 5.29
CA ILE A 44 7.33 -10.67 6.62
C ILE A 44 6.69 -11.82 7.41
N SER A 45 6.33 -12.94 6.77
CA SER A 45 5.61 -14.05 7.38
C SER A 45 6.36 -14.74 8.52
N ASP A 46 7.69 -14.68 8.50
CA ASP A 46 8.54 -15.23 9.57
C ASP A 46 8.66 -14.28 10.77
N ILE A 47 8.15 -13.05 10.65
CA ILE A 47 8.21 -12.01 11.67
C ILE A 47 6.99 -12.14 12.59
N ASN A 48 7.22 -12.33 13.89
CA ASN A 48 6.16 -12.29 14.89
C ASN A 48 5.72 -10.83 15.08
N LEU A 49 4.69 -10.43 14.34
CA LEU A 49 4.01 -9.15 14.49
C LEU A 49 3.15 -9.22 15.76
N SER A 50 3.45 -8.38 16.77
CA SER A 50 2.60 -8.28 17.97
C SER A 50 1.29 -7.58 17.64
N GLU A 51 0.16 -7.90 18.28
CA GLU A 51 -1.10 -7.18 18.06
C GLU A 51 -0.95 -5.68 18.39
N GLY A 52 -0.81 -4.85 17.35
CA GLY A 52 -0.77 -3.39 17.43
C GLY A 52 -2.00 -2.77 16.78
N SER A 53 -2.44 -1.59 17.24
CA SER A 53 -3.65 -0.93 16.73
C SER A 53 -3.51 -0.36 15.31
N SER A 54 -2.27 -0.18 14.84
CA SER A 54 -1.93 0.35 13.51
C SER A 54 -0.79 -0.44 12.87
N VAL A 55 -0.83 -0.61 11.54
CA VAL A 55 0.19 -1.31 10.76
C VAL A 55 1.59 -0.73 11.03
N LYS A 56 1.70 0.60 11.22
CA LYS A 56 2.97 1.26 11.56
C LYS A 56 3.52 0.85 12.93
N GLU A 57 2.68 0.81 13.96
CA GLU A 57 3.11 0.43 15.32
C GLU A 57 3.50 -1.04 15.38
N MET A 58 2.78 -1.89 14.64
CA MET A 58 3.08 -3.30 14.50
C MET A 58 4.46 -3.55 13.90
N LEU A 59 4.84 -2.75 12.89
CA LEU A 59 6.14 -2.82 12.22
C LEU A 59 7.28 -2.19 13.02
N LEU A 60 7.00 -1.15 13.82
CA LEU A 60 8.01 -0.54 14.72
C LEU A 60 8.36 -1.44 15.91
N SER A 61 7.44 -2.31 16.32
CA SER A 61 7.61 -3.26 17.43
C SER A 61 8.65 -4.34 17.11
N THR A 62 8.67 -4.82 15.86
CA THR A 62 9.59 -5.87 15.43
C THR A 62 10.75 -5.26 14.64
N LYS A 63 11.88 -4.97 15.31
CA LYS A 63 13.04 -4.25 14.74
C LYS A 63 13.83 -5.02 13.64
N ASP A 64 13.16 -5.63 12.67
CA ASP A 64 13.79 -6.39 11.58
C ASP A 64 13.96 -5.54 10.32
N SER A 65 15.03 -4.74 10.30
CA SER A 65 15.38 -3.84 9.18
C SER A 65 15.51 -4.55 7.83
N GLU A 66 16.04 -5.78 7.84
CA GLU A 66 16.37 -6.49 6.61
C GLU A 66 15.11 -7.06 5.93
N ALA A 67 14.18 -7.59 6.72
CA ALA A 67 12.94 -8.15 6.21
C ALA A 67 12.00 -7.06 5.67
N TYR A 68 11.96 -5.88 6.30
CA TYR A 68 11.20 -4.73 5.80
C TYR A 68 11.80 -4.14 4.52
N ALA A 69 13.13 -4.07 4.40
CA ALA A 69 13.77 -3.66 3.17
C ALA A 69 13.46 -4.65 2.01
N LYS A 70 13.40 -5.96 2.29
CA LYS A 70 12.96 -7.00 1.32
C LYS A 70 11.51 -6.81 0.93
N ALA A 71 10.62 -6.60 1.89
CA ALA A 71 9.22 -6.37 1.61
C ALA A 71 8.97 -5.12 0.77
N LEU A 72 9.64 -4.00 1.08
CA LEU A 72 9.58 -2.79 0.28
C LEU A 72 10.10 -2.98 -1.14
N SER A 73 11.22 -3.68 -1.31
CA SER A 73 11.77 -3.98 -2.64
C SER A 73 10.77 -4.75 -3.49
N TRP A 74 10.08 -5.74 -2.89
CA TRP A 74 8.99 -6.47 -3.55
C TRP A 74 7.78 -5.58 -3.87
N LEU A 75 7.41 -4.67 -2.97
CA LEU A 75 6.27 -3.77 -3.17
C LEU A 75 6.55 -2.77 -4.32
N MET A 76 7.78 -2.26 -4.40
CA MET A 76 8.23 -1.29 -5.40
C MET A 76 8.55 -1.91 -6.76
N ALA A 77 9.54 -2.80 -6.80
CA ALA A 77 10.09 -3.35 -8.03
C ALA A 77 9.40 -4.68 -8.39
N GLY A 78 8.96 -5.44 -7.39
CA GLY A 78 8.56 -6.84 -7.57
C GLY A 78 9.72 -7.82 -7.58
N ASP A 79 10.91 -7.37 -7.16
CA ASP A 79 12.15 -8.14 -7.07
C ASP A 79 12.96 -7.70 -5.85
N LEU A 80 13.99 -8.46 -5.48
CA LEU A 80 14.90 -8.17 -4.36
C LEU A 80 16.04 -7.19 -4.71
N SER A 81 16.06 -6.64 -5.92
CA SER A 81 17.19 -5.85 -6.42
C SER A 81 17.48 -4.57 -5.63
N LYS A 82 16.47 -3.95 -5.00
CA LYS A 82 16.61 -2.69 -4.24
C LYS A 82 16.81 -2.87 -2.74
N THR A 83 16.86 -4.12 -2.28
CA THR A 83 17.04 -4.46 -0.86
C THR A 83 18.24 -3.79 -0.21
N LYS A 84 19.39 -3.80 -0.91
CA LYS A 84 20.65 -3.24 -0.40
C LYS A 84 20.62 -1.72 -0.24
N GLU A 85 19.91 -1.02 -1.12
CA GLU A 85 19.75 0.43 -1.08
C GLU A 85 18.79 0.85 0.04
N LEU A 86 17.71 0.08 0.20
CA LEU A 86 16.69 0.28 1.24
C LEU A 86 17.20 -0.05 2.64
N CYS A 87 18.13 -1.01 2.77
CA CYS A 87 18.75 -1.37 4.05
C CYS A 87 19.69 -0.27 4.59
N ASN A 88 20.13 0.66 3.74
CA ASN A 88 20.91 1.84 4.15
C ASN A 88 20.03 3.00 4.66
N GLY A 89 18.71 2.91 4.49
CA GLY A 89 17.75 3.90 5.03
C GLY A 89 17.46 3.69 6.51
N THR A 90 16.81 4.67 7.14
CA THR A 90 16.37 4.51 8.53
C THR A 90 15.16 3.58 8.62
N LEU A 91 15.03 2.86 9.74
CA LEU A 91 13.89 1.97 9.98
C LEU A 91 12.54 2.70 9.87
N GLU A 92 12.47 3.93 10.35
CA GLU A 92 11.25 4.74 10.31
C GLU A 92 10.83 5.09 8.88
N GLU A 93 11.77 5.48 8.01
CA GLU A 93 11.51 5.74 6.60
C GLU A 93 10.99 4.49 5.88
N VAL A 94 11.57 3.33 6.20
CA VAL A 94 11.18 2.04 5.63
C VAL A 94 9.77 1.64 6.07
N VAL A 95 9.44 1.82 7.35
CA VAL A 95 8.10 1.53 7.88
C VAL A 95 7.06 2.48 7.30
N ASP A 96 7.38 3.78 7.19
CA ASP A 96 6.49 4.77 6.60
C ASP A 96 6.24 4.49 5.11
N ALA A 97 7.26 4.09 4.36
CA ALA A 97 7.14 3.66 2.98
C ALA A 97 6.23 2.43 2.84
N LEU A 98 6.39 1.45 3.73
CA LEU A 98 5.63 0.21 3.68
C LEU A 98 4.15 0.48 4.01
N ALA A 99 3.89 1.31 5.02
CA ALA A 99 2.54 1.75 5.37
C ALA A 99 1.87 2.52 4.22
N ALA A 100 2.58 3.45 3.57
CA ALA A 100 2.07 4.16 2.40
C ALA A 100 1.74 3.18 1.25
N GLY A 101 2.57 2.16 1.05
CA GLY A 101 2.31 1.08 0.09
C GLY A 101 1.06 0.26 0.43
N PHE A 102 0.81 0.01 1.72
CA PHE A 102 -0.41 -0.67 2.17
C PHE A 102 -1.66 0.21 2.05
N ASP A 103 -1.55 1.51 2.29
CA ASP A 103 -2.66 2.46 2.12
C ASP A 103 -3.12 2.55 0.66
N LEU A 104 -2.22 2.38 -0.31
CA LEU A 104 -2.56 2.29 -1.74
C LEU A 104 -3.43 1.08 -2.10
N ILE A 105 -3.44 0.04 -1.26
CA ILE A 105 -4.28 -1.17 -1.43
C ILE A 105 -5.66 -0.96 -0.79
N GLY A 106 -5.82 0.11 -0.01
CA GLY A 106 -7.02 0.36 0.79
C GLY A 106 -8.31 0.30 -0.02
N ILE A 107 -9.31 -0.38 0.54
CA ILE A 107 -10.68 -0.47 -0.03
C ILE A 107 -11.47 0.83 0.05
N ALA A 108 -10.93 1.88 0.68
CA ALA A 108 -11.65 3.13 0.92
C ALA A 108 -12.18 3.82 -0.36
N PRO A 109 -11.42 3.88 -1.48
CA PRO A 109 -11.93 4.40 -2.75
C PRO A 109 -13.10 3.56 -3.29
N PHE A 110 -13.02 2.23 -3.17
CA PHE A 110 -14.07 1.30 -3.58
C PHE A 110 -15.34 1.48 -2.73
N LEU A 111 -15.20 1.53 -1.40
CA LEU A 111 -16.33 1.76 -0.49
C LEU A 111 -17.01 3.10 -0.79
N LYS A 112 -16.24 4.17 -1.01
CA LYS A 112 -16.80 5.47 -1.43
C LYS A 112 -17.53 5.38 -2.76
N ALA A 113 -16.99 4.67 -3.75
CA ALA A 113 -17.64 4.46 -5.05
C ALA A 113 -18.96 3.68 -4.92
N VAL A 114 -19.00 2.65 -4.07
CA VAL A 114 -20.20 1.86 -3.78
C VAL A 114 -21.25 2.72 -3.07
N SER A 115 -20.86 3.48 -2.04
CA SER A 115 -21.77 4.39 -1.34
C SER A 115 -22.34 5.47 -2.27
N LEU A 116 -21.52 6.05 -3.14
CA LEU A 116 -21.98 7.04 -4.13
C LEU A 116 -22.96 6.43 -5.14
N THR A 117 -22.67 5.23 -5.64
CA THR A 117 -23.57 4.50 -6.54
C THR A 117 -24.90 4.18 -5.85
N LYS A 118 -24.88 3.75 -4.59
CA LYS A 118 -26.08 3.49 -3.78
C LYS A 118 -26.92 4.76 -3.62
N ASN A 119 -26.29 5.89 -3.27
CA ASN A 119 -27.00 7.16 -3.13
C ASN A 119 -27.58 7.67 -4.47
N ALA A 120 -26.83 7.53 -5.57
CA ALA A 120 -27.32 7.87 -6.89
C ALA A 120 -28.49 6.97 -7.32
N SER A 121 -28.46 5.67 -7.02
CA SER A 121 -29.55 4.73 -7.30
C SER A 121 -30.82 5.04 -6.51
N LEU A 122 -30.67 5.53 -5.27
CA LEU A 122 -31.80 5.97 -4.44
C LEU A 122 -32.44 7.27 -4.97
N LEU A 123 -31.63 8.21 -5.48
CA LEU A 123 -32.15 9.43 -6.12
C LEU A 123 -32.80 9.16 -7.48
N ALA A 124 -32.27 8.20 -8.24
CA ALA A 124 -32.79 7.82 -9.56
C ALA A 124 -33.99 6.86 -9.47
N ALA A 125 -34.26 6.30 -8.28
CA ALA A 125 -35.46 5.52 -8.03
C ALA A 125 -36.67 6.45 -8.11
N THR A 126 -37.38 6.39 -9.25
CA THR A 126 -38.66 7.06 -9.42
C THR A 126 -39.63 6.58 -8.33
N PRO A 127 -40.34 7.49 -7.63
CA PRO A 127 -41.35 7.10 -6.66
C PRO A 127 -42.41 6.25 -7.36
N LYS A 128 -42.83 5.18 -6.67
CA LYS A 128 -43.82 4.21 -7.16
C LYS A 128 -45.23 4.80 -7.09
#